data_AF-A0A7K7CIX4-F1
#
_entry.id   AF-A0A7K7CIX4-F1
#
_cell.length_a   1.000
_cell.length_b   1.000
_cell.length_c   1.000
_cell.angle_alpha   90.00
_cell.angle_beta   90.00
_cell.angle_gamma   90.00
#
_symmetry.space_group_name_H-M   'P 1'
#
loop_
_entity.id
_entity.type
_entity.pdbx_description
1 polymer ?
#
loop_
_entity_poly.entity_id
_entity_poly.type
_entity_poly.pdbx_seq_one_letter_code
_entity_poly.pdbx_strand_id
1 'polypeptide(L)'
;LLVEPPWTPPVLWDQVTLTCQGSGTAGATTWYKDGQRWWQKGPDRFVVTESGTYQCDRAGTGLSLPMHILNEQLVLQVPASALLEGDTVTLRCRG
;
A
#
# COMPACT_ATOMS: atom_id res chain seq x y z
N LEU A 1 -4.23 0.49 5.77
CA LEU A 1 -3.80 -0.04 4.46
C LEU A 1 -2.44 -0.69 4.66
N LEU A 2 -2.31 -1.97 4.33
CA LEU A 2 -1.06 -2.73 4.48
C LEU A 2 -0.47 -3.02 3.09
N VAL A 3 0.86 -3.01 3.00
CA VAL A 3 1.63 -3.26 1.78
C VAL A 3 2.51 -4.49 1.95
N GLU A 4 2.50 -5.36 0.95
CA GLU A 4 3.37 -6.53 0.85
C GLU A 4 4.08 -6.52 -0.51
N PRO A 5 5.41 -6.66 -0.57
CA PRO A 5 6.35 -6.76 0.55
C PRO A 5 6.43 -5.46 1.40
N PRO A 6 6.86 -5.55 2.68
CA PRO A 6 6.81 -4.43 3.64
C PRO A 6 7.97 -3.44 3.45
N TRP A 7 8.14 -2.94 2.22
CA TRP A 7 9.14 -1.95 1.84
C TRP A 7 8.48 -0.59 1.62
N THR A 8 9.12 0.47 2.11
CA THR A 8 8.70 1.85 1.88
C THR A 8 9.85 2.69 1.30
N PRO A 9 9.60 3.54 0.29
CA PRO A 9 8.36 3.59 -0.48
C PRO A 9 8.18 2.32 -1.35
N PRO A 10 6.94 1.82 -1.50
CA PRO A 10 6.67 0.70 -2.40
C PRO A 10 6.85 1.13 -3.86
N VAL A 11 7.37 0.22 -4.67
CA VAL A 11 7.71 0.47 -6.08
C VAL A 11 7.04 -0.55 -6.98
N LEU A 12 6.65 -0.14 -8.18
CA LEU A 12 6.00 -1.00 -9.18
C LEU A 12 6.85 -2.20 -9.63
N TRP A 13 8.18 -2.06 -9.53
CA TRP A 13 9.13 -3.13 -9.86
C TRP A 13 9.08 -4.31 -8.90
N ASP A 14 8.53 -4.10 -7.70
CA ASP A 14 8.16 -5.20 -6.81
C ASP A 14 6.72 -5.62 -7.12
N GLN A 15 6.41 -6.91 -6.97
CA GLN A 15 5.03 -7.39 -7.00
C GLN A 15 4.30 -6.93 -5.74
N VAL A 16 3.82 -5.67 -5.75
CA VAL A 16 3.19 -5.02 -4.60
C VAL A 16 1.74 -5.46 -4.48
N THR A 17 1.36 -5.95 -3.31
CA THR A 17 -0.01 -6.26 -2.93
C THR A 17 -0.48 -5.27 -1.87
N LEU A 18 -1.61 -4.61 -2.13
CA LEU A 18 -2.28 -3.76 -1.16
C LEU A 18 -3.40 -4.53 -0.49
N THR A 19 -3.46 -4.48 0.83
CA THR A 19 -4.54 -5.07 1.65
C THR A 19 -5.22 -3.99 2.48
N CYS A 20 -6.52 -3.80 2.26
CA CYS A 20 -7.33 -2.93 3.10
C CYS A 20 -7.71 -3.66 4.39
N GLN A 21 -7.06 -3.29 5.49
CA GLN A 21 -7.37 -3.81 6.81
C GLN A 21 -8.48 -3.00 7.47
N GLY A 22 -9.40 -3.69 8.16
CA GLY A 22 -10.45 -3.08 8.95
C GLY A 22 -11.58 -4.05 9.29
N SER A 23 -12.44 -3.67 10.23
CA SER A 23 -13.72 -4.34 10.47
C SER A 23 -14.69 -4.05 9.31
N GLY A 24 -15.53 -5.03 8.96
CA GLY A 24 -16.50 -4.90 7.86
C GLY A 24 -16.75 -6.21 7.13
N THR A 25 -17.72 -6.20 6.21
CA THR A 25 -17.98 -7.34 5.32
C THR A 25 -16.89 -7.44 4.25
N ALA A 26 -16.40 -8.67 4.03
CA ALA A 26 -15.44 -8.94 2.96
C ALA A 26 -16.03 -8.52 1.60
N GLY A 27 -15.23 -7.85 0.77
CA GLY A 27 -15.69 -7.37 -0.54
C GLY A 27 -16.54 -6.10 -0.51
N ALA A 28 -16.73 -5.46 0.65
CA ALA A 28 -17.37 -4.14 0.77
C ALA A 28 -16.35 -2.98 0.81
N THR A 29 -15.15 -3.19 0.30
CA THR A 29 -14.08 -2.19 0.28
C THR A 29 -14.28 -1.22 -0.89
N THR A 30 -14.22 0.09 -0.63
CA THR A 30 -14.15 1.11 -1.69
C THR A 30 -12.70 1.54 -1.86
N TRP A 31 -12.17 1.43 -3.06
CA TRP A 31 -10.80 1.85 -3.39
C TRP A 31 -10.79 3.16 -4.15
N TYR A 32 -9.82 4.00 -3.81
CA TYR A 32 -9.54 5.27 -4.46
C TYR A 32 -8.14 5.22 -5.06
N LYS A 33 -8.01 5.72 -6.29
CA LYS A 33 -6.74 5.94 -6.98
C LYS A 33 -6.66 7.41 -7.36
N ASP A 34 -5.59 8.08 -6.94
CA ASP A 34 -5.32 9.49 -7.22
C ASP A 34 -6.50 10.41 -6.82
N GLY A 35 -7.12 10.10 -5.67
CA GLY A 35 -8.28 10.82 -5.13
C GLY A 35 -9.62 10.48 -5.80
N GLN A 36 -9.62 9.75 -6.91
CA GLN A 36 -10.82 9.32 -7.60
C GLN A 36 -11.27 7.94 -7.13
N ARG A 37 -12.59 7.76 -6.99
CA ARG A 37 -13.17 6.44 -6.68
C ARG A 37 -12.94 5.51 -7.87
N TRP A 38 -12.10 4.50 -7.66
CA TRP A 38 -11.68 3.57 -8.70
C TRP A 38 -12.49 2.27 -8.67
N TRP A 39 -12.73 1.71 -7.47
CA TRP A 39 -13.49 0.47 -7.31
C TRP A 39 -14.48 0.56 -6.15
N GLN A 40 -15.76 0.29 -6.42
CA GLN A 40 -16.81 0.13 -5.41
C GLN A 40 -17.06 -1.36 -5.14
N LYS A 41 -17.09 -1.77 -3.87
CA LYS A 41 -17.22 -3.18 -3.47
C LYS A 41 -16.15 -4.06 -4.12
N GLY A 42 -14.90 -3.56 -4.08
CA GLY A 42 -13.74 -4.27 -4.58
C GLY A 42 -13.25 -5.33 -3.59
N PRO A 43 -12.30 -6.17 -4.03
CA PRO A 43 -11.66 -7.15 -3.16
C PRO A 43 -10.91 -6.45 -2.04
N ASP A 44 -10.69 -7.19 -0.96
CA ASP A 44 -9.98 -6.70 0.23
C ASP A 44 -8.49 -6.52 -0.01
N ARG A 45 -7.97 -7.19 -1.02
CA ARG A 45 -6.59 -7.12 -1.46
C ARG A 45 -6.48 -7.26 -2.96
N PHE A 46 -5.48 -6.61 -3.56
CA PHE A 46 -5.16 -6.76 -4.98
C PHE A 46 -3.68 -6.44 -5.24
N VAL A 47 -3.16 -6.97 -6.36
CA VAL A 47 -1.81 -6.67 -6.84
C VAL A 47 -1.85 -5.37 -7.62
N VAL A 48 -0.95 -4.46 -7.33
CA VAL A 48 -0.87 -3.15 -7.97
C VAL A 48 -0.15 -3.28 -9.30
N THR A 49 -0.73 -2.67 -10.34
CA THR A 49 -0.19 -2.66 -11.70
C THR A 49 0.15 -1.25 -12.20
N GLU A 50 -0.22 -0.21 -11.46
CA GLU A 50 0.04 1.18 -11.83
C GLU A 50 0.59 1.99 -10.64
N SER A 51 1.49 2.92 -10.91
CA SER A 51 1.90 3.92 -9.93
C SER A 51 0.76 4.88 -9.62
N GLY A 52 0.91 5.60 -8.52
CA GLY A 52 -0.07 6.58 -8.06
C GLY A 52 -0.33 6.47 -6.57
N THR A 53 -1.36 7.18 -6.13
CA THR A 53 -1.77 7.26 -4.72
C THR A 53 -3.01 6.41 -4.48
N TYR A 54 -2.89 5.43 -3.61
CA TYR A 54 -3.97 4.50 -3.28
C TYR A 54 -4.50 4.75 -1.88
N GLN A 55 -5.82 4.70 -1.75
CA GLN A 55 -6.53 4.72 -0.48
C GLN A 55 -7.66 3.70 -0.51
N CYS A 56 -8.02 3.17 0.66
CA CYS A 56 -9.20 2.33 0.81
C CYS A 56 -10.14 2.89 1.87
N ASP A 57 -11.42 2.64 1.71
CA ASP A 57 -12.48 3.01 2.65
C ASP A 57 -13.33 1.78 2.95
N ARG A 58 -13.59 1.55 4.23
CA ARG A 58 -14.40 0.46 4.75
C ARG A 58 -15.38 0.97 5.79
N ALA A 59 -16.59 0.44 5.74
CA ALA A 59 -17.61 0.68 6.75
C ALA A 59 -17.12 0.16 8.12
N GLY A 60 -16.80 1.07 9.04
CA GLY A 60 -16.34 0.77 10.39
C GLY A 60 -14.94 1.32 10.70
N THR A 61 -14.04 1.39 9.72
CA THR A 61 -12.70 1.98 9.88
C THR A 61 -12.53 3.31 9.16
N GLY A 62 -13.38 3.62 8.19
CA GLY A 62 -13.30 4.84 7.39
C GLY A 62 -12.15 4.80 6.38
N LEU A 63 -11.83 5.98 5.86
CA LEU A 63 -10.81 6.19 4.82
C LEU A 63 -9.39 6.01 5.38
N SER A 64 -8.57 5.22 4.68
CA SER A 64 -7.18 4.99 5.04
C SER A 64 -6.28 6.17 4.71
N LEU A 65 -5.12 6.20 5.37
CA LEU A 65 -4.00 7.04 4.94
C LEU A 65 -3.61 6.72 3.49
N PRO A 66 -3.19 7.74 2.71
CA PRO A 66 -2.72 7.56 1.34
C PRO A 66 -1.42 6.76 1.29
N MET A 67 -1.31 5.89 0.30
CA MET A 67 -0.11 5.14 0.00
C MET A 67 0.35 5.44 -1.42
N HIS A 68 1.58 5.93 -1.53
CA HIS A 68 2.17 6.33 -2.80
C HIS A 68 3.03 5.19 -3.35
N ILE A 69 2.70 4.72 -4.55
CA ILE A 69 3.44 3.69 -5.26
C ILE A 69 4.25 4.36 -6.36
N LEU A 70 5.56 4.20 -6.30
CA LEU A 70 6.51 4.84 -7.20
C LEU A 70 6.84 3.96 -8.40
N ASN A 71 7.22 4.60 -9.51
CA ASN A 71 7.74 3.93 -10.71
C ASN A 71 8.96 4.69 -11.24
N GLU A 72 9.92 4.94 -10.35
CA GLU A 72 11.17 5.63 -10.66
C GLU A 72 12.27 4.62 -11.05
N GLN A 73 13.34 5.09 -11.70
CA GLN A 73 14.44 4.22 -12.15
C GLN A 73 15.31 3.69 -11.02
N LEU A 74 15.38 4.39 -9.88
CA LEU A 74 16.17 3.95 -8.73
C LEU A 74 15.53 4.46 -7.45
N VAL A 75 15.26 3.57 -6.52
CA VAL A 75 14.61 3.86 -5.24
C VAL A 75 15.32 3.11 -4.12
N LEU A 76 15.68 3.86 -3.07
CA LEU A 76 16.14 3.28 -1.82
C LEU A 76 14.93 2.94 -0.95
N GLN A 77 14.73 1.66 -0.67
CA GLN A 77 13.69 1.13 0.18
C GLN A 77 14.21 0.84 1.59
N VAL A 78 13.38 1.14 2.58
CA VAL A 78 13.55 0.80 4.00
C VAL A 78 12.39 -0.08 4.47
N PRO A 79 12.51 -0.78 5.62
CA PRO A 79 11.40 -1.52 6.19
C PRO A 79 10.22 -0.59 6.52
N ALA A 80 8.99 -1.03 6.25
CA ALA A 80 7.78 -0.26 6.56
C ALA A 80 7.40 -0.29 8.05
N SER A 81 7.99 -1.20 8.84
CA SER A 81 7.80 -1.26 10.29
C SER A 81 8.56 -0.14 11.01
N ALA A 82 8.04 0.28 12.16
CA ALA A 82 8.76 1.16 13.05
C ALA A 82 10.09 0.50 13.48
N LEU A 83 11.16 1.30 13.53
CA LEU A 83 12.50 0.90 13.96
C LEU A 83 12.80 1.58 15.29
N LEU A 84 13.41 0.83 16.20
CA LEU A 84 13.82 1.27 17.53
C LEU A 84 15.34 1.25 17.66
N GLU A 85 15.85 1.88 18.72
CA GLU A 85 17.28 1.86 19.03
C GLU A 85 17.75 0.42 19.28
N GLY A 86 18.84 0.03 18.61
CA GLY A 86 19.39 -1.32 18.66
C GLY A 86 18.86 -2.26 17.58
N ASP A 87 17.83 -1.86 16.81
CA ASP A 87 17.33 -2.67 15.70
C ASP A 87 18.34 -2.73 14.54
N THR A 88 18.39 -3.89 13.87
CA THR A 88 19.14 -4.04 12.63
C THR A 88 18.31 -3.56 11.45
N VAL A 89 18.81 -2.55 10.74
CA VAL A 89 18.13 -1.98 9.57
C VAL A 89 18.70 -2.59 8.30
N THR A 90 17.83 -3.17 7.46
CA THR A 90 18.20 -3.62 6.11
C THR A 90 17.69 -2.63 5.08
N LEU A 91 18.59 -2.05 4.29
CA LEU A 91 18.25 -1.17 3.17
C LEU A 91 18.30 -1.95 1.86
N ARG A 92 17.45 -1.58 0.91
CA ARG A 92 17.38 -2.23 -0.40
C ARG A 92 17.34 -1.19 -1.51
N CYS A 93 18.26 -1.27 -2.44
CA CYS A 93 18.21 -0.49 -3.67
C CYS A 93 17.42 -1.25 -4.73
N ARG A 94 16.43 -0.60 -5.35
CA ARG A 94 15.61 -1.15 -6.43
C ARG A 94 15.65 -0.23 -7.63
N GLY A 95 15.99 -0.78 -8.79
CA GLY A 95 16.02 -0.12 -10.10
C GLY A 95 16.10 -1.15 -11.21
#